data_AF-A0A5M3Z5W0-F1
#
_entry.id   AF-A0A5M3Z5W0-F1
#
_cell.length_a   1.000
_cell.length_b   1.000
_cell.length_c   1.000
_cell.angle_alpha   90.00
_cell.angle_beta   90.00
_cell.angle_gamma   90.00
#
_symmetry.space_group_name_H-M   'P 1'
#
loop_
_entity.id
_entity.type
_entity.pdbx_description
1 polymer ?
#
loop_
_entity_poly.entity_id
_entity_poly.type
_entity_poly.pdbx_seq_one_letter_code
_entity_poly.pdbx_strand_id
1 'polypeptide(L)'
;MASSKPTSKTDLLPRSVEDLHGPYRAVSIRPIQLAARSLPVYGAGMVWNDWIDRDIDAKVKRTKNRPLASGRVRLSHAIIWMAIQYLVAGWILYSSVESLSVWGFAMLFETIGTALYPFGKRPAARRWHIYPQYILGALNLPLVVSGWAAIYREERLGLVASVERALPLSLMMLIWTMYYNTAYSYQDIKDDRNLGVQSMYVLAGQNIHTFLVGLGVLVLGNIIWVLVAVKSVWLWLSWMGVWTVAYLSQFRHFDPAHPETGGSLHKHNVYLGVWTVFVCAIEVLLAGM
;
A
#
# COMPACT_ATOMS: atom_id res chain seq x y z
N MET A 1 -19.31 53.02 9.52
CA MET A 1 -18.71 52.24 8.42
C MET A 1 -17.25 51.98 8.76
N ALA A 2 -16.93 50.80 9.27
CA ALA A 2 -15.55 50.36 9.44
C ALA A 2 -15.45 48.93 8.89
N SER A 3 -14.61 48.80 7.88
CA SER A 3 -14.36 47.61 7.06
C SER A 3 -13.73 46.49 7.90
N SER A 4 -14.41 45.35 8.00
CA SER A 4 -13.84 44.12 8.54
C SER A 4 -12.93 43.47 7.49
N LYS A 5 -11.62 43.55 7.72
CA LYS A 5 -10.62 42.76 6.98
C LYS A 5 -10.82 41.25 7.26
N PRO A 6 -10.48 40.37 6.30
CA PRO A 6 -10.70 38.94 6.45
C PRO A 6 -9.69 38.33 7.44
N THR A 7 -10.20 37.52 8.36
CA THR A 7 -9.45 36.68 9.30
C THR A 7 -8.45 35.78 8.55
N SER A 8 -7.23 35.74 9.05
CA SER A 8 -6.07 35.05 8.46
C SER A 8 -6.28 33.54 8.36
N LYS A 9 -5.74 32.94 7.28
CA LYS A 9 -5.74 31.49 6.95
C LYS A 9 -4.99 30.57 7.93
N THR A 10 -4.62 31.06 9.12
CA THR A 10 -3.75 30.37 10.09
C THR A 10 -4.48 29.58 11.17
N ASP A 11 -5.82 29.64 11.22
CA ASP A 11 -6.64 28.92 12.21
C ASP A 11 -7.21 27.57 11.73
N LEU A 12 -6.57 26.91 10.76
CA LEU A 12 -7.03 25.65 10.16
C LEU A 12 -6.35 24.38 10.72
N LEU A 13 -5.65 24.49 11.85
CA LEU A 13 -5.04 23.32 12.50
C LEU A 13 -5.65 23.12 13.89
N PRO A 14 -6.19 21.93 14.21
CA PRO A 14 -6.53 21.58 15.58
C PRO A 14 -5.27 21.72 16.44
N ARG A 15 -5.37 22.49 17.52
CA ARG A 15 -4.25 22.93 18.36
C ARG A 15 -3.92 21.89 19.44
N SER A 16 -4.76 20.88 19.64
CA SER A 16 -4.58 19.85 20.66
C SER A 16 -5.28 18.54 20.28
N VAL A 17 -4.93 17.45 20.98
CA VAL A 17 -5.65 16.17 20.90
C VAL A 17 -7.09 16.34 21.40
N GLU A 18 -7.37 17.31 22.27
CA GLU A 18 -8.73 17.61 22.71
C GLU A 18 -9.67 18.13 21.60
N ASP A 19 -9.14 18.74 20.54
CA ASP A 19 -9.94 19.14 19.38
C ASP A 19 -10.45 17.94 18.55
N LEU A 20 -9.91 16.74 18.79
CA LEU A 20 -10.40 15.48 18.22
C LEU A 20 -11.66 14.95 18.95
N HIS A 21 -12.04 15.55 20.08
CA HIS A 21 -13.20 15.12 20.89
C HIS A 21 -14.53 15.82 20.53
N GLY A 22 -14.62 16.46 19.36
CA GLY A 22 -15.90 16.85 18.72
C GLY A 22 -16.80 15.64 18.41
N PRO A 23 -17.99 15.80 17.78
CA PRO A 23 -19.07 14.80 17.71
C PRO A 23 -18.78 13.59 16.81
N TYR A 24 -17.58 13.04 16.85
CA TYR A 24 -17.08 11.88 16.12
C TYR A 24 -17.48 10.54 16.76
N ARG A 25 -18.52 10.52 17.61
CA ARG A 25 -18.99 9.35 18.36
C ARG A 25 -19.74 8.30 17.54
N ALA A 26 -20.00 8.53 16.26
CA ALA A 26 -20.48 7.48 15.36
C ALA A 26 -19.30 6.96 14.56
N VAL A 27 -18.96 5.67 14.72
CA VAL A 27 -18.11 4.95 13.76
C VAL A 27 -18.76 5.13 12.40
N SER A 28 -18.23 6.06 11.61
CA SER A 28 -18.65 6.27 10.23
C SER A 28 -18.51 4.94 9.50
N ILE A 29 -19.48 4.57 8.66
CA ILE A 29 -19.39 3.35 7.85
C ILE A 29 -18.28 3.45 6.77
N ARG A 30 -17.73 4.65 6.54
CA ARG A 30 -16.80 4.94 5.44
C ARG A 30 -15.47 4.20 5.51
N PRO A 31 -14.78 4.05 6.66
CA PRO A 31 -13.57 3.22 6.73
C PRO A 31 -13.87 1.75 6.38
N ILE A 32 -15.06 1.25 6.76
CA ILE A 32 -15.51 -0.10 6.39
C ILE A 32 -15.78 -0.18 4.88
N GLN A 33 -16.42 0.84 4.30
CA GLN A 33 -16.61 0.93 2.85
C GLN A 33 -15.26 0.95 2.10
N LEU A 34 -14.28 1.74 2.56
CA LEU A 34 -12.94 1.77 1.97
C LEU A 34 -12.18 0.45 2.14
N ALA A 35 -12.35 -0.24 3.26
CA ALA A 35 -11.82 -1.59 3.41
C ALA A 35 -12.48 -2.56 2.42
N ALA A 36 -13.80 -2.49 2.24
CA ALA A 36 -14.51 -3.32 1.27
C ALA A 36 -14.10 -2.99 -0.18
N ARG A 37 -13.79 -1.73 -0.49
CA ARG A 37 -13.28 -1.26 -1.80
C ARG A 37 -11.97 -1.96 -2.20
N SER A 38 -11.15 -2.35 -1.24
CA SER A 38 -9.84 -2.94 -1.54
C SER A 38 -9.97 -4.21 -2.39
N LEU A 39 -11.03 -5.00 -2.16
CA LEU A 39 -11.28 -6.25 -2.90
C LEU A 39 -11.46 -6.02 -4.41
N PRO A 40 -12.44 -5.23 -4.89
CA PRO A 40 -12.63 -5.01 -6.32
C PRO A 40 -11.47 -4.23 -6.95
N VAL A 41 -10.87 -3.26 -6.25
CA VAL A 41 -9.81 -2.45 -6.86
C VAL A 41 -8.53 -3.26 -7.12
N TYR A 42 -8.13 -4.08 -6.15
CA TYR A 42 -7.01 -5.01 -6.33
C TYR A 42 -7.36 -6.12 -7.32
N GLY A 43 -8.58 -6.63 -7.29
CA GLY A 43 -9.01 -7.66 -8.24
C GLY A 43 -9.03 -7.17 -9.69
N ALA A 44 -9.40 -5.92 -9.95
CA ALA A 44 -9.25 -5.30 -11.27
C ALA A 44 -7.76 -5.20 -11.67
N GLY A 45 -6.91 -4.70 -10.77
CA GLY A 45 -5.47 -4.60 -11.01
C GLY A 45 -4.78 -5.96 -11.24
N MET A 46 -5.24 -7.01 -10.57
CA MET A 46 -4.74 -8.38 -10.77
C MET A 46 -5.10 -8.90 -12.17
N VAL A 47 -6.31 -8.66 -12.66
CA VAL A 47 -6.68 -9.04 -14.05
C VAL A 47 -5.83 -8.29 -15.06
N TRP A 48 -5.62 -6.99 -14.87
CA TRP A 48 -4.74 -6.20 -15.73
C TRP A 48 -3.32 -6.76 -15.75
N ASN A 49 -2.75 -7.03 -14.57
CA ASN A 49 -1.41 -7.62 -14.44
C ASN A 49 -1.32 -8.98 -15.13
N ASP A 50 -2.28 -9.89 -14.87
CA ASP A 50 -2.28 -11.23 -15.48
C ASP A 50 -2.47 -11.19 -17.00
N TRP A 51 -3.17 -10.17 -17.52
CA TRP A 51 -3.29 -9.99 -18.97
C TRP A 51 -1.97 -9.52 -19.56
N ILE A 52 -1.36 -8.46 -19.02
CA ILE A 52 -0.11 -7.92 -19.56
C ILE A 52 1.02 -8.94 -19.43
N ASP A 53 1.12 -9.65 -18.31
CA ASP A 53 2.22 -10.60 -18.06
C ASP A 53 1.98 -12.01 -18.59
N ARG A 54 0.88 -12.27 -19.30
CA ARG A 54 0.51 -13.62 -19.78
C ARG A 54 1.64 -14.37 -20.50
N ASP A 55 2.49 -13.66 -21.24
CA ASP A 55 3.58 -14.19 -22.05
C ASP A 55 4.82 -14.53 -21.23
N ILE A 56 5.08 -13.76 -20.17
CA ILE A 56 6.11 -14.03 -19.16
C ILE A 56 5.63 -15.16 -18.26
N ASP A 57 4.41 -15.06 -17.74
CA ASP A 57 3.85 -16.00 -16.78
C ASP A 57 3.79 -17.43 -17.34
N ALA A 58 3.48 -17.58 -18.63
CA ALA A 58 3.50 -18.88 -19.31
C ALA A 58 4.88 -19.59 -19.27
N LYS A 59 5.98 -18.85 -19.03
CA LYS A 59 7.36 -19.35 -19.05
C LYS A 59 7.97 -19.51 -17.65
N VAL A 60 7.32 -19.04 -16.59
CA VAL A 60 7.81 -19.12 -15.21
C VAL A 60 7.18 -20.32 -14.50
N LYS A 61 7.98 -21.14 -13.82
CA LYS A 61 7.52 -22.42 -13.23
C LYS A 61 6.32 -22.25 -12.30
N ARG A 62 6.32 -21.18 -11.51
CA ARG A 62 5.30 -20.86 -10.51
C ARG A 62 4.01 -20.31 -11.12
N THR A 63 4.10 -19.54 -12.21
CA THR A 63 2.97 -18.77 -12.75
C THR A 63 2.41 -19.30 -14.06
N LYS A 64 3.04 -20.32 -14.68
CA LYS A 64 2.56 -20.95 -15.93
C LYS A 64 1.12 -21.47 -15.89
N ASN A 65 0.63 -21.80 -14.69
CA ASN A 65 -0.72 -22.32 -14.49
C ASN A 65 -1.76 -21.22 -14.17
N ARG A 66 -1.39 -19.92 -14.18
CA ARG A 66 -2.34 -18.83 -13.94
C ARG A 66 -3.46 -18.82 -14.99
N PRO A 67 -4.69 -18.40 -14.64
CA PRO A 67 -5.86 -18.57 -15.51
C PRO A 67 -5.71 -18.00 -16.92
N LEU A 68 -5.14 -16.79 -17.07
CA LEU A 68 -4.91 -16.16 -18.37
C LEU A 68 -3.68 -16.73 -19.11
N ALA A 69 -2.59 -17.01 -18.38
CA ALA A 69 -1.39 -17.61 -18.96
C ALA A 69 -1.65 -19.02 -19.52
N SER A 70 -2.47 -19.82 -18.82
CA SER A 70 -2.83 -21.18 -19.22
C SER A 70 -4.06 -21.26 -20.14
N GLY A 71 -4.67 -20.12 -20.49
CA GLY A 71 -5.87 -20.07 -21.33
C GLY A 71 -7.15 -20.66 -20.71
N ARG A 72 -7.17 -20.91 -19.39
CA ARG A 72 -8.36 -21.45 -18.68
C ARG A 72 -9.52 -20.46 -18.62
N VAL A 73 -9.22 -19.16 -18.74
CA VAL A 73 -10.21 -18.08 -18.79
C VAL A 73 -10.05 -17.32 -20.10
N ARG A 74 -11.17 -17.08 -20.79
CA ARG A 74 -11.19 -16.23 -22.00
C ARG A 74 -10.88 -14.78 -21.61
N LEU A 75 -10.02 -14.12 -22.40
CA LEU A 75 -9.63 -12.73 -22.16
C LEU A 75 -10.84 -11.78 -22.10
N SER A 76 -11.85 -11.98 -22.95
CA SER A 76 -13.07 -11.16 -22.94
C SER A 76 -13.81 -11.21 -21.59
N HIS A 77 -13.95 -12.41 -21.00
CA HIS A 77 -14.59 -12.56 -19.68
C HIS A 77 -13.76 -11.88 -18.59
N ALA A 78 -12.43 -12.00 -18.65
CA ALA A 78 -11.55 -11.34 -17.69
C ALA A 78 -11.65 -9.81 -17.78
N ILE A 79 -11.68 -9.23 -18.98
CA ILE A 79 -11.82 -7.77 -19.18
C ILE A 79 -13.17 -7.27 -18.67
N ILE A 80 -14.27 -7.99 -18.94
CA ILE A 80 -15.59 -7.62 -18.41
C ILE A 80 -15.57 -7.66 -16.87
N TRP A 81 -14.99 -8.71 -16.28
CA TRP A 81 -14.85 -8.82 -14.83
C TRP A 81 -13.99 -7.70 -14.22
N MET A 82 -12.90 -7.34 -14.89
CA MET A 82 -12.05 -6.21 -14.50
C MET A 82 -12.84 -4.89 -14.54
N ALA A 83 -13.60 -4.64 -15.59
CA ALA A 83 -14.39 -3.42 -15.74
C ALA A 83 -15.46 -3.29 -14.65
N ILE A 84 -16.19 -4.38 -14.36
CA ILE A 84 -17.19 -4.41 -13.27
C ILE A 84 -16.53 -4.08 -11.93
N GLN A 85 -15.42 -4.75 -11.60
CA GLN A 85 -14.70 -4.49 -10.36
C GLN A 85 -14.20 -3.05 -10.26
N TYR A 86 -13.62 -2.51 -11.34
CA TYR A 86 -13.14 -1.14 -11.36
C TYR A 86 -14.27 -0.12 -11.15
N LEU A 87 -15.43 -0.32 -11.79
CA LEU A 87 -16.60 0.54 -11.60
C LEU A 87 -17.15 0.45 -10.17
N VAL A 88 -17.24 -0.75 -9.60
CA VAL A 88 -17.66 -0.95 -8.21
C VAL A 88 -16.69 -0.25 -7.25
N ALA A 89 -15.38 -0.41 -7.44
CA ALA A 89 -14.36 0.23 -6.63
C ALA A 89 -14.43 1.76 -6.71
N GLY A 90 -14.67 2.31 -7.90
CA GLY A 90 -14.84 3.75 -8.12
C GLY A 90 -16.09 4.31 -7.44
N TRP A 91 -17.20 3.57 -7.48
CA TRP A 91 -18.44 3.94 -6.81
C TRP A 91 -18.32 3.88 -5.28
N ILE A 92 -17.66 2.85 -4.74
CA ILE A 92 -17.40 2.77 -3.29
C ILE A 92 -16.51 3.95 -2.85
N LEU A 93 -15.46 4.29 -3.60
CA LEU A 93 -14.63 5.45 -3.28
C LEU A 93 -15.42 6.76 -3.29
N TYR A 94 -16.24 6.95 -4.33
CA TYR A 94 -17.07 8.14 -4.50
C TYR A 94 -18.05 8.32 -3.33
N SER A 95 -18.66 7.23 -2.86
CA SER A 95 -19.57 7.26 -1.71
C SER A 95 -18.85 7.38 -0.35
N SER A 96 -17.56 7.06 -0.29
CA SER A 96 -16.77 7.06 0.95
C SER A 96 -16.03 8.38 1.21
N VAL A 97 -15.78 9.20 0.18
CA VAL A 97 -14.98 10.42 0.28
C VAL A 97 -15.76 11.61 -0.30
N GLU A 98 -15.99 12.64 0.51
CA GLU A 98 -16.74 13.84 0.10
C GLU A 98 -15.93 14.77 -0.83
N SER A 99 -14.61 14.81 -0.66
CA SER A 99 -13.73 15.69 -1.45
C SER A 99 -13.52 15.15 -2.86
N LEU A 100 -14.09 15.83 -3.86
CA LEU A 100 -13.90 15.51 -5.27
C LEU A 100 -12.42 15.54 -5.69
N SER A 101 -11.62 16.42 -5.07
CA SER A 101 -10.17 16.50 -5.34
C SER A 101 -9.41 15.24 -4.86
N VAL A 102 -9.78 14.70 -3.69
CA VAL A 102 -9.20 13.46 -3.17
C VAL A 102 -9.67 12.27 -3.99
N TRP A 103 -10.97 12.21 -4.32
CA TRP A 103 -11.52 11.16 -5.18
C TRP A 103 -10.81 11.14 -6.55
N GLY A 104 -10.69 12.30 -7.20
CA GLY A 104 -10.03 12.43 -8.50
C GLY A 104 -8.55 12.06 -8.45
N PHE A 105 -7.83 12.52 -7.42
CA PHE A 105 -6.44 12.14 -7.18
C PHE A 105 -6.30 10.62 -7.03
N ALA A 106 -7.09 10.02 -6.14
CA ALA A 106 -7.00 8.59 -5.87
C ALA A 106 -7.33 7.74 -7.11
N MET A 107 -8.41 8.06 -7.82
CA MET A 107 -8.76 7.38 -9.07
C MET A 107 -7.67 7.52 -10.14
N LEU A 108 -7.16 8.73 -10.39
CA LEU A 108 -6.17 8.97 -11.44
C LEU A 108 -4.83 8.29 -11.10
N PHE A 109 -4.34 8.50 -9.88
CA PHE A 109 -3.06 7.94 -9.42
C PHE A 109 -3.10 6.41 -9.44
N GLU A 110 -4.18 5.81 -8.92
CA GLU A 110 -4.32 4.36 -8.88
C GLU A 110 -4.46 3.74 -10.26
N THR A 111 -5.21 4.39 -11.17
CA THR A 111 -5.37 3.93 -12.56
C THR A 111 -4.04 3.97 -13.30
N ILE A 112 -3.32 5.10 -13.23
CA ILE A 112 -2.02 5.24 -13.89
C ILE A 112 -1.01 4.25 -13.29
N GLY A 113 -0.92 4.17 -11.97
CA GLY A 113 0.02 3.26 -11.31
C GLY A 113 -0.28 1.80 -11.63
N THR A 114 -1.54 1.38 -11.59
CA THR A 114 -1.96 0.02 -11.96
C THR A 114 -1.69 -0.28 -13.43
N ALA A 115 -1.97 0.68 -14.33
CA ALA A 115 -1.70 0.54 -15.75
C ALA A 115 -0.19 0.32 -16.01
N LEU A 116 0.67 1.09 -15.33
CA LEU A 116 2.12 1.07 -15.52
C LEU A 116 2.82 -0.09 -14.80
N TYR A 117 2.26 -0.60 -13.69
CA TYR A 117 2.92 -1.57 -12.83
C TYR A 117 3.52 -2.79 -13.56
N PRO A 118 2.78 -3.52 -14.44
CA PRO A 118 3.32 -4.71 -15.11
C PRO A 118 4.49 -4.39 -16.05
N PHE A 119 4.48 -3.19 -16.65
CA PHE A 119 5.56 -2.76 -17.56
C PHE A 119 6.90 -2.56 -16.83
N GLY A 120 6.88 -2.35 -15.51
CA GLY A 120 8.09 -2.32 -14.68
C GLY A 120 8.91 -3.61 -14.73
N LYS A 121 8.29 -4.75 -15.08
CA LYS A 121 8.99 -6.04 -15.22
C LYS A 121 9.76 -6.16 -16.54
N ARG A 122 9.48 -5.30 -17.52
CA ARG A 122 10.00 -5.42 -18.88
C ARG A 122 11.44 -4.86 -18.97
N PRO A 123 12.31 -5.41 -19.84
CA PRO A 123 13.69 -4.94 -19.98
C PRO A 123 13.79 -3.44 -20.28
N ALA A 124 12.84 -2.86 -21.01
CA ALA A 124 12.79 -1.44 -21.33
C ALA A 124 12.74 -0.53 -20.08
N ALA A 125 12.09 -0.98 -19.00
CA ALA A 125 11.99 -0.23 -17.75
C ALA A 125 13.34 -0.05 -17.04
N ARG A 126 14.30 -0.96 -17.30
CA ARG A 126 15.66 -0.91 -16.75
C ARG A 126 16.38 0.39 -17.13
N ARG A 127 16.19 0.88 -18.36
CA ARG A 127 16.85 2.10 -18.86
C ARG A 127 16.51 3.34 -18.01
N TRP A 128 15.35 3.32 -17.36
CA TRP A 128 14.82 4.42 -16.57
C TRP A 128 14.84 4.13 -15.07
N HIS A 129 15.46 3.03 -14.64
CA HIS A 129 15.48 2.56 -13.24
C HIS A 129 14.08 2.43 -12.61
N ILE A 130 13.08 2.08 -13.43
CA ILE A 130 11.71 1.85 -12.97
C ILE A 130 11.59 0.39 -12.58
N TYR A 131 11.35 0.14 -11.29
CA TYR A 131 11.11 -1.19 -10.75
C TYR A 131 9.64 -1.33 -10.33
N PRO A 132 9.00 -2.49 -10.55
CA PRO A 132 7.58 -2.68 -10.25
C PRO A 132 7.28 -2.48 -8.76
N GLN A 133 8.25 -2.72 -7.88
CA GLN A 133 8.14 -2.50 -6.43
C GLN A 133 7.94 -1.01 -6.07
N TYR A 134 8.53 -0.06 -6.82
CA TYR A 134 8.30 1.38 -6.59
C TYR A 134 6.85 1.76 -6.90
N ILE A 135 6.34 1.29 -8.03
CA ILE A 135 4.97 1.58 -8.48
C ILE A 135 3.98 0.96 -7.48
N LEU A 136 4.20 -0.32 -7.12
CA LEU A 136 3.35 -1.01 -6.16
C LEU A 136 3.36 -0.36 -4.78
N GLY A 137 4.53 0.09 -4.30
CA GLY A 137 4.65 0.83 -3.04
C GLY A 137 3.94 2.18 -3.08
N ALA A 138 4.09 2.92 -4.18
CA ALA A 138 3.46 4.23 -4.38
C ALA A 138 1.93 4.15 -4.46
N LEU A 139 1.36 3.03 -4.94
CA LEU A 139 -0.09 2.81 -4.97
C LEU A 139 -0.75 2.80 -3.57
N ASN A 140 0.02 2.69 -2.49
CA ASN A 140 -0.52 2.84 -1.13
C ASN A 140 -0.86 4.29 -0.77
N LEU A 141 -0.21 5.29 -1.39
CA LEU A 141 -0.47 6.71 -1.11
C LEU A 141 -1.96 7.09 -1.30
N PRO A 142 -2.59 6.86 -2.47
CA PRO A 142 -4.00 7.21 -2.64
C PRO A 142 -4.94 6.45 -1.69
N LEU A 143 -4.57 5.25 -1.23
CA LEU A 143 -5.35 4.49 -0.26
C LEU A 143 -5.33 5.14 1.12
N VAL A 144 -4.15 5.50 1.62
CA VAL A 144 -4.00 6.16 2.93
C VAL A 144 -4.63 7.55 2.90
N VAL A 145 -4.44 8.31 1.82
CA VAL A 145 -5.05 9.64 1.62
C VAL A 145 -6.58 9.55 1.64
N SER A 146 -7.16 8.56 0.94
CA SER A 146 -8.61 8.33 0.94
C SER A 146 -9.13 7.91 2.31
N GLY A 147 -8.38 7.05 3.02
CA GLY A 147 -8.70 6.64 4.39
C GLY A 147 -8.74 7.82 5.36
N TRP A 148 -7.74 8.71 5.28
CA TRP A 148 -7.73 9.94 6.07
C TRP A 148 -8.93 10.84 5.75
N ALA A 149 -9.17 11.11 4.47
CA ALA A 149 -10.28 11.96 4.02
C ALA A 149 -11.67 11.39 4.38
N ALA A 150 -11.81 10.06 4.48
CA ALA A 150 -13.07 9.42 4.87
C ALA A 150 -13.40 9.56 6.36
N ILE A 151 -12.37 9.70 7.21
CA ILE A 151 -12.52 9.86 8.67
C ILE A 151 -12.78 11.33 9.01
N TYR A 152 -11.95 12.23 8.49
CA TYR A 152 -11.98 13.65 8.83
C TYR A 152 -12.84 14.42 7.82
N ARG A 153 -14.12 14.61 8.17
CA ARG A 153 -15.20 15.28 7.41
C ARG A 153 -14.98 16.76 7.08
N GLU A 154 -13.75 17.24 7.02
CA GLU A 154 -13.52 18.63 6.65
C GLU A 154 -13.46 18.74 5.13
N GLU A 155 -14.58 19.14 4.52
CA GLU A 155 -14.63 19.65 3.12
C GLU A 155 -13.52 20.68 2.82
N ARG A 156 -12.91 21.27 3.86
CA ARG A 156 -11.83 22.26 3.79
C ARG A 156 -10.42 21.69 3.81
N LEU A 157 -10.21 20.43 4.21
CA LEU A 157 -8.91 19.77 4.07
C LEU A 157 -8.77 19.28 2.63
N GLY A 158 -8.50 20.21 1.72
CA GLY A 158 -8.20 19.90 0.32
C GLY A 158 -7.07 18.87 0.19
N LEU A 159 -6.87 18.34 -1.03
CA LEU A 159 -5.90 17.28 -1.33
C LEU A 159 -4.55 17.43 -0.62
N VAL A 160 -3.99 18.64 -0.58
CA VAL A 160 -2.69 18.93 0.04
C VAL A 160 -2.64 18.54 1.52
N ALA A 161 -3.61 18.99 2.32
CA ALA A 161 -3.64 18.69 3.75
C ALA A 161 -3.86 17.19 4.00
N SER A 162 -4.68 16.53 3.17
CA SER A 162 -4.87 15.08 3.26
C SER A 162 -3.57 14.31 2.97
N VAL A 163 -2.80 14.74 1.96
CA VAL A 163 -1.48 14.16 1.64
C VAL A 163 -0.48 14.38 2.77
N GLU A 164 -0.40 15.58 3.33
CA GLU A 164 0.51 15.89 4.45
C GLU A 164 0.25 15.00 5.66
N ARG A 165 -1.01 14.81 6.04
CA ARG A 165 -1.40 13.95 7.18
C ARG A 165 -1.20 12.47 6.89
N ALA A 166 -1.43 12.04 5.65
CA ALA A 166 -1.25 10.66 5.22
C ALA A 166 0.23 10.27 5.02
N LEU A 167 1.14 11.25 4.91
CA LEU A 167 2.52 11.03 4.46
C LEU A 167 3.30 10.00 5.30
N PRO A 168 3.31 10.04 6.64
CA PRO A 168 4.09 9.09 7.43
C PRO A 168 3.68 7.64 7.19
N LEU A 169 2.37 7.37 7.19
CA LEU A 169 1.83 6.02 6.96
C LEU A 169 1.97 5.61 5.50
N SER A 170 1.87 6.54 4.56
CA SER A 170 2.06 6.28 3.13
C SER A 170 3.51 5.89 2.81
N LEU A 171 4.48 6.56 3.43
CA LEU A 171 5.90 6.24 3.32
C LEU A 171 6.22 4.89 3.98
N MET A 172 5.66 4.64 5.17
CA MET A 172 5.76 3.34 5.82
C MET A 172 5.27 2.21 4.89
N MET A 173 4.09 2.36 4.29
CA MET A 173 3.53 1.39 3.37
C MET A 173 4.36 1.23 2.10
N LEU A 174 4.84 2.32 1.51
CA LEU A 174 5.71 2.29 0.33
C LEU A 174 6.97 1.45 0.59
N ILE A 175 7.68 1.74 1.68
CA ILE A 175 8.94 1.07 2.03
C ILE A 175 8.67 -0.39 2.43
N TRP A 176 7.58 -0.64 3.14
CA TRP A 176 7.18 -1.99 3.54
C TRP A 176 6.83 -2.84 2.32
N THR A 177 6.06 -2.30 1.38
CA THR A 177 5.77 -2.96 0.10
C THR A 177 7.04 -3.27 -0.68
N MET A 178 8.00 -2.36 -0.70
CA MET A 178 9.31 -2.62 -1.33
C MET A 178 10.08 -3.72 -0.61
N TYR A 179 10.05 -3.77 0.73
CA TYR A 179 10.72 -4.79 1.53
C TYR A 179 10.18 -6.20 1.22
N TYR A 180 8.89 -6.44 1.47
CA TYR A 180 8.35 -7.79 1.34
C TYR A 180 8.18 -8.22 -0.13
N ASN A 181 7.94 -7.29 -1.07
CA ASN A 181 7.85 -7.68 -2.49
C ASN A 181 9.21 -7.94 -3.11
N THR A 182 10.27 -7.22 -2.71
CA THR A 182 11.62 -7.51 -3.20
C THR A 182 12.06 -8.90 -2.75
N ALA A 183 11.81 -9.26 -1.49
CA ALA A 183 12.07 -10.60 -0.99
C ALA A 183 11.21 -11.65 -1.72
N TYR A 184 9.91 -11.38 -1.91
CA TYR A 184 9.01 -12.29 -2.60
C TYR A 184 9.43 -12.55 -4.04
N SER A 185 9.77 -11.51 -4.81
CA SER A 185 10.19 -11.67 -6.20
C SER A 185 11.55 -12.34 -6.33
N TYR A 186 12.42 -12.24 -5.31
CA TYR A 186 13.72 -12.91 -5.31
C TYR A 186 13.61 -14.44 -5.42
N GLN A 187 12.49 -15.04 -5.00
CA GLN A 187 12.27 -16.49 -5.13
C GLN A 187 12.28 -16.98 -6.60
N ASP A 188 11.95 -16.09 -7.54
CA ASP A 188 11.86 -16.39 -8.97
C ASP A 188 13.14 -15.97 -9.73
N ILE A 189 14.23 -15.60 -9.03
CA ILE A 189 15.45 -15.02 -9.63
C ILE A 189 16.06 -15.85 -10.76
N LYS A 190 15.96 -17.18 -10.70
CA LYS A 190 16.51 -18.08 -11.74
C LYS A 190 15.73 -17.94 -13.05
N ASP A 191 14.40 -18.00 -12.97
CA ASP A 191 13.51 -17.89 -14.14
C ASP A 191 13.55 -16.45 -14.68
N ASP A 192 13.52 -15.46 -13.78
CA ASP A 192 13.55 -14.04 -14.13
C ASP A 192 14.83 -13.64 -14.88
N ARG A 193 15.99 -14.16 -14.45
CA ARG A 193 17.27 -13.93 -15.15
C ARG A 193 17.26 -14.46 -16.57
N ASN A 194 16.69 -15.66 -16.79
CA ASN A 194 16.61 -16.27 -18.11
C ASN A 194 15.66 -15.50 -19.05
N LEU A 195 14.63 -14.87 -18.49
CA LEU A 195 13.63 -14.11 -19.23
C LEU A 195 13.95 -12.61 -19.32
N GLY A 196 15.02 -12.13 -18.69
CA GLY A 196 15.37 -10.72 -18.63
C GLY A 196 14.41 -9.87 -17.81
N VAL A 197 13.61 -10.48 -16.93
CA VAL A 197 12.62 -9.82 -16.08
C VAL A 197 13.31 -8.88 -15.10
N GLN A 198 12.72 -7.72 -14.87
CA GLN A 198 13.20 -6.70 -13.94
C GLN A 198 12.47 -6.74 -12.61
N SER A 199 13.24 -6.59 -11.55
CA SER A 199 12.75 -6.44 -10.18
C SER A 199 13.77 -5.67 -9.37
N MET A 200 13.31 -5.05 -8.28
CA MET A 200 14.14 -4.29 -7.38
C MET A 200 15.34 -5.06 -6.79
N TYR A 201 15.29 -6.40 -6.69
CA TYR A 201 16.47 -7.17 -6.27
C TYR A 201 17.65 -7.03 -7.27
N VAL A 202 17.40 -6.62 -8.52
CA VAL A 202 18.46 -6.31 -9.49
C VAL A 202 19.27 -5.10 -9.03
N LEU A 203 18.61 -4.09 -8.44
CA LEU A 203 19.28 -2.93 -7.84
C LEU A 203 20.11 -3.34 -6.63
N ALA A 204 19.60 -4.27 -5.82
CA ALA A 204 20.29 -4.78 -4.66
C ALA A 204 21.52 -5.64 -4.99
N GLY A 205 21.51 -6.29 -6.16
CA GLY A 205 22.62 -7.10 -6.66
C GLY A 205 22.99 -8.23 -5.69
N GLN A 206 24.29 -8.36 -5.43
CA GLN A 206 24.83 -9.37 -4.49
C GLN A 206 24.49 -9.05 -3.02
N ASN A 207 24.14 -7.79 -2.71
CA ASN A 207 23.89 -7.31 -1.36
C ASN A 207 22.40 -7.33 -0.99
N ILE A 208 21.63 -8.26 -1.58
CA ILE A 208 20.17 -8.34 -1.36
C ILE A 208 19.79 -8.46 0.11
N HIS A 209 20.56 -9.19 0.91
CA HIS A 209 20.32 -9.31 2.35
C HIS A 209 20.44 -7.96 3.06
N THR A 210 21.59 -7.29 2.91
CA THR A 210 21.83 -5.95 3.45
C THR A 210 20.80 -4.93 2.96
N PHE A 211 20.40 -5.02 1.69
CA PHE A 211 19.38 -4.17 1.11
C PHE A 211 18.02 -4.33 1.79
N LEU A 212 17.58 -5.58 2.03
CA LEU A 212 16.36 -5.87 2.76
C LEU A 212 16.43 -5.43 4.22
N VAL A 213 17.59 -5.58 4.88
CA VAL A 213 17.81 -5.05 6.24
C VAL A 213 17.65 -3.53 6.25
N GLY A 214 18.23 -2.82 5.29
CA GLY A 214 18.10 -1.37 5.15
C GLY A 214 16.64 -0.93 4.98
N LEU A 215 15.90 -1.55 4.07
CA LEU A 215 14.46 -1.29 3.93
C LEU A 215 13.70 -1.59 5.21
N GLY A 216 14.01 -2.70 5.88
CA GLY A 216 13.32 -3.09 7.10
C GLY A 216 13.55 -2.11 8.26
N VAL A 217 14.78 -1.60 8.42
CA VAL A 217 15.09 -0.54 9.38
C VAL A 217 14.32 0.74 9.07
N LEU A 218 14.20 1.11 7.78
CA LEU A 218 13.42 2.28 7.38
C LEU A 218 11.93 2.13 7.66
N VAL A 219 11.36 0.92 7.54
CA VAL A 219 9.98 0.65 7.96
C VAL A 219 9.80 0.90 9.46
N LEU A 220 10.68 0.33 10.30
CA LEU A 220 10.62 0.52 11.75
C LEU A 220 10.79 2.00 12.14
N GLY A 221 11.68 2.73 11.46
CA GLY A 221 11.85 4.17 11.63
C GLY A 221 10.58 4.98 11.32
N ASN A 222 9.83 4.59 10.27
CA ASN A 222 8.55 5.23 9.97
C ASN A 222 7.45 4.88 10.98
N ILE A 223 7.44 3.66 11.53
CA ILE A 223 6.51 3.29 12.61
C ILE A 223 6.76 4.18 13.83
N ILE A 224 8.03 4.42 14.20
CA ILE A 224 8.39 5.35 15.28
C ILE A 224 7.81 6.75 15.00
N TRP A 225 7.95 7.26 13.78
CA TRP A 225 7.40 8.57 13.41
C TRP A 225 5.88 8.65 13.62
N VAL A 226 5.15 7.62 13.21
CA VAL A 226 3.69 7.52 13.45
C VAL A 226 3.38 7.47 14.95
N LEU A 227 4.07 6.62 15.71
CA LEU A 227 3.78 6.38 17.13
C LEU A 227 4.11 7.55 18.05
N VAL A 228 5.12 8.36 17.71
CA VAL A 228 5.42 9.60 18.44
C VAL A 228 4.24 10.59 18.35
N ALA A 229 3.54 10.62 17.21
CA ALA A 229 2.35 11.45 17.04
C ALA A 229 1.13 10.87 17.78
N VAL A 230 0.93 9.54 17.74
CA VAL A 230 -0.23 8.88 18.34
C VAL A 230 -0.15 8.76 19.87
N LYS A 231 1.06 8.67 20.45
CA LYS A 231 1.31 8.62 21.90
C LYS A 231 0.62 7.47 22.66
N SER A 232 0.22 6.40 21.97
CA SER A 232 -0.38 5.21 22.59
C SER A 232 0.68 4.19 23.03
N VAL A 233 0.75 3.94 24.34
CA VAL A 233 1.62 2.88 24.91
C VAL A 233 1.22 1.50 24.38
N TRP A 234 -0.09 1.25 24.18
CA TRP A 234 -0.58 0.00 23.60
C TRP A 234 0.01 -0.24 22.21
N LEU A 235 -0.01 0.77 21.33
CA LEU A 235 0.56 0.62 19.98
C LEU A 235 2.09 0.53 19.98
N TRP A 236 2.78 1.17 20.92
CA TRP A 236 4.23 0.97 21.10
C TRP A 236 4.57 -0.51 21.38
N LEU A 237 3.84 -1.17 22.26
CA LEU A 237 4.10 -2.56 22.60
C LEU A 237 3.57 -3.52 21.53
N SER A 238 2.32 -3.36 21.14
CA SER A 238 1.60 -4.30 20.28
C SER A 238 1.96 -4.16 18.81
N TRP A 239 2.22 -2.95 18.30
CA TRP A 239 2.63 -2.76 16.90
C TRP A 239 4.15 -2.75 16.76
N MET A 240 4.84 -1.77 17.34
CA MET A 240 6.29 -1.63 17.16
C MET A 240 7.07 -2.80 17.78
N GLY A 241 6.72 -3.24 18.99
CA GLY A 241 7.38 -4.37 19.63
C GLY A 241 7.29 -5.65 18.81
N VAL A 242 6.09 -6.03 18.37
CA VAL A 242 5.86 -7.24 17.56
C VAL A 242 6.56 -7.15 16.21
N TRP A 243 6.48 -6.02 15.51
CA TRP A 243 7.14 -5.83 14.22
C TRP A 243 8.67 -5.89 14.34
N THR A 244 9.24 -5.32 15.40
CA THR A 244 10.68 -5.37 15.66
C THR A 244 11.16 -6.82 15.82
N VAL A 245 10.49 -7.61 16.66
CA VAL A 245 10.83 -9.03 16.86
C VAL A 245 10.66 -9.81 15.56
N ALA A 246 9.58 -9.58 14.82
CA ALA A 246 9.34 -10.22 13.54
C ALA A 246 10.42 -9.90 12.51
N TYR A 247 10.88 -8.64 12.42
CA TYR A 247 11.91 -8.22 11.47
C TYR A 247 13.27 -8.82 11.83
N LEU A 248 13.63 -8.83 13.12
CA LEU A 248 14.83 -9.51 13.59
C LEU A 248 14.82 -11.02 13.27
N SER A 249 13.65 -11.66 13.29
CA SER A 249 13.49 -13.05 12.84
C SER A 249 13.62 -13.17 11.31
N GLN A 250 12.93 -12.31 10.56
CA GLN A 250 12.96 -12.31 9.09
C GLN A 250 14.36 -12.05 8.52
N PHE A 251 15.12 -11.14 9.11
CA PHE A 251 16.51 -10.86 8.69
C PHE A 251 17.43 -12.08 8.90
N ARG A 252 17.19 -12.89 9.93
CA ARG A 252 17.96 -14.12 10.15
C ARG A 252 17.51 -15.26 9.24
N HIS A 253 16.22 -15.31 8.92
CA HIS A 253 15.62 -16.39 8.15
C HIS A 253 15.80 -16.23 6.63
N PHE A 254 15.83 -15.00 6.12
CA PHE A 254 16.03 -14.77 4.69
C PHE A 254 17.45 -15.15 4.28
N ASP A 255 17.56 -16.06 3.32
CA ASP A 255 18.83 -16.56 2.81
C ASP A 255 18.89 -16.44 1.28
N PRO A 256 19.80 -15.62 0.72
CA PRO A 256 19.97 -15.49 -0.72
C PRO A 256 20.36 -16.79 -1.44
N ALA A 257 20.96 -17.76 -0.74
CA ALA A 257 21.29 -19.08 -1.26
C ALA A 257 20.06 -20.00 -1.38
N HIS A 258 19.00 -19.70 -0.62
CA HIS A 258 17.71 -20.39 -0.60
C HIS A 258 16.57 -19.41 -0.94
N PRO A 259 16.42 -18.99 -2.21
CA PRO A 259 15.51 -17.90 -2.60
C PRO A 259 14.04 -18.10 -2.20
N GLU A 260 13.60 -19.34 -2.00
CA GLU A 260 12.27 -19.70 -1.49
C GLU A 260 11.96 -19.12 -0.11
N THR A 261 12.99 -18.81 0.69
CA THR A 261 12.84 -18.10 1.97
C THR A 261 12.18 -16.72 1.81
N GLY A 262 12.31 -16.09 0.64
CA GLY A 262 11.59 -14.87 0.28
C GLY A 262 10.07 -15.03 0.26
N GLY A 263 9.56 -16.21 -0.14
CA GLY A 263 8.15 -16.56 -0.08
C GLY A 263 7.64 -16.71 1.37
N SER A 264 8.44 -17.32 2.24
CA SER A 264 8.17 -17.41 3.68
C SER A 264 8.11 -16.01 4.32
N LEU A 265 9.09 -15.15 4.01
CA LEU A 265 9.12 -13.75 4.47
C LEU A 265 7.86 -12.99 4.04
N HIS A 266 7.45 -13.13 2.78
CA HIS A 266 6.21 -12.51 2.28
C HIS A 266 4.99 -12.94 3.10
N LYS A 267 4.85 -14.24 3.36
CA LYS A 267 3.74 -14.80 4.15
C LYS A 267 3.73 -14.25 5.58
N HIS A 268 4.89 -14.12 6.23
CA HIS A 268 4.97 -13.50 7.55
C HIS A 268 4.49 -12.04 7.54
N ASN A 269 4.76 -11.29 6.47
CA ASN A 269 4.27 -9.91 6.35
C ASN A 269 2.76 -9.83 6.16
N VAL A 270 2.12 -10.81 5.53
CA VAL A 270 0.64 -10.91 5.52
C VAL A 270 0.10 -10.99 6.95
N TYR A 271 0.70 -11.83 7.81
CA TYR A 271 0.31 -11.93 9.21
C TYR A 271 0.55 -10.64 9.99
N LEU A 272 1.67 -9.95 9.73
CA LEU A 272 1.94 -8.65 10.35
C LEU A 272 0.90 -7.60 9.95
N GLY A 273 0.43 -7.59 8.69
CA GLY A 273 -0.65 -6.70 8.24
C GLY A 273 -1.97 -6.98 8.97
N VAL A 274 -2.37 -8.26 9.06
CA VAL A 274 -3.58 -8.67 9.81
C VAL A 274 -3.46 -8.28 11.28
N TRP A 275 -2.28 -8.49 11.87
CA TRP A 275 -1.99 -8.10 13.25
C TRP A 275 -2.11 -6.58 13.45
N THR A 276 -1.57 -5.77 12.54
CA THR A 276 -1.70 -4.30 12.60
C THR A 276 -3.16 -3.86 12.58
N VAL A 277 -4.01 -4.47 11.73
CA VAL A 277 -5.45 -4.17 11.71
C VAL A 277 -6.09 -4.51 13.07
N PHE A 278 -5.75 -5.67 13.64
CA PHE A 278 -6.28 -6.10 14.94
C PHE A 278 -5.89 -5.17 16.08
N VAL A 279 -4.61 -4.79 16.20
CA VAL A 279 -4.15 -3.92 17.29
C VAL A 279 -4.67 -2.49 17.16
N CYS A 280 -4.84 -1.99 15.93
CA CYS A 280 -5.49 -0.71 15.68
C CYS A 280 -6.99 -0.75 16.04
N ALA A 281 -7.69 -1.85 15.79
CA ALA A 281 -9.08 -2.01 16.22
C ALA A 281 -9.20 -1.99 17.75
N ILE A 282 -8.27 -2.65 18.47
CA ILE A 282 -8.22 -2.59 19.93
C ILE A 282 -7.92 -1.17 20.41
N GLU A 283 -6.97 -0.46 19.79
CA GLU A 283 -6.67 0.93 20.14
C GLU A 283 -7.92 1.81 20.06
N VAL A 284 -8.71 1.68 18.98
CA VAL A 284 -9.96 2.44 18.82
C VAL A 284 -10.96 2.13 19.95
N LEU A 285 -11.03 0.88 20.41
CA LEU A 285 -11.87 0.51 21.55
C LEU A 285 -11.35 1.08 22.86
N LEU A 286 -10.04 1.00 23.10
CA LEU A 286 -9.40 1.52 24.32
C LEU A 286 -9.48 3.04 24.42
N ALA A 287 -9.30 3.76 23.30
CA ALA A 287 -9.40 5.22 23.25
C ALA A 287 -10.84 5.73 23.36
N GLY A 288 -11.83 4.85 23.17
CA GLY A 288 -13.25 5.17 23.35
C GLY A 288 -13.80 4.88 24.75
N MET A 289 -13.02 4.23 25.62
CA MET A 289 -13.33 3.96 27.03
C MET A 289 -12.78 5.09 27.93
#